data_AF-A0A853LP55-F1
#
_entry.id   AF-A0A853LP55-F1
#
_cell.length_a   1.000
_cell.length_b   1.000
_cell.length_c   1.000
_cell.angle_alpha   90.00
_cell.angle_beta   90.00
_cell.angle_gamma   90.00
#
_symmetry.space_group_name_H-M   'P 1'
#
loop_
_entity.id
_entity.type
_entity.pdbx_description
1 polymer ?
#
loop_
_entity_poly.entity_id
_entity_poly.type
_entity_poly.pdbx_seq_one_letter_code
_entity_poly.pdbx_strand_id
1 'polypeptide(L)'
;MTIDTDGALGCYLQWGAMVDGAGLRVWDVAPVNVTGVLRRYPRGDFKRELVTMIRAEAAAVPQGRFALLVRCGMPLAVRLAPFDS
;
A
#
# COMPACT_ATOMS: atom_id res chain seq x y z
N MET A 1 -8.64 -14.25 18.29
CA MET A 1 -8.50 -14.18 16.83
C MET A 1 -9.13 -15.46 16.27
N THR A 2 -10.28 -15.39 15.62
CA THR A 2 -11.00 -16.51 14.99
C THR A 2 -10.86 -16.41 13.48
N ILE A 3 -10.39 -17.48 12.84
CA ILE A 3 -10.08 -17.52 11.40
C ILE A 3 -11.27 -17.06 10.53
N ASP A 4 -12.49 -17.36 10.96
CA ASP A 4 -13.73 -17.03 10.24
C ASP A 4 -13.96 -15.51 10.07
N THR A 5 -13.68 -14.72 11.11
CA THR A 5 -13.87 -13.26 11.08
C THR A 5 -12.57 -12.52 10.74
N ASP A 6 -11.45 -12.98 11.28
CA ASP A 6 -10.16 -12.29 11.14
C ASP A 6 -9.49 -12.58 9.80
N GLY A 7 -9.82 -13.71 9.15
CA GLY A 7 -9.35 -14.02 7.81
C GLY A 7 -9.89 -13.02 6.77
N ALA A 8 -11.19 -12.75 6.81
CA ALA A 8 -11.82 -11.77 5.93
C ALA A 8 -11.32 -10.35 6.20
N LEU A 9 -11.24 -9.95 7.47
CA LEU A 9 -10.73 -8.64 7.86
C LEU A 9 -9.28 -8.43 7.42
N GLY A 10 -8.40 -9.41 7.67
CA GLY A 10 -7.01 -9.37 7.25
C GLY A 10 -6.87 -9.27 5.72
N CYS A 11 -7.73 -9.97 4.98
CA CYS A 11 -7.79 -9.89 3.52
C CYS A 11 -8.13 -8.48 3.04
N TYR A 12 -9.20 -7.88 3.57
CA TYR A 12 -9.62 -6.53 3.20
C TYR A 12 -8.59 -5.47 3.59
N LEU A 13 -7.97 -5.59 4.77
CA LEU A 13 -6.89 -4.68 5.20
C LEU A 13 -5.69 -4.76 4.26
N GLN A 14 -5.26 -5.97 3.92
CA GLN A 14 -4.13 -6.16 3.00
C GLN A 14 -4.45 -5.62 1.60
N TRP A 15 -5.66 -5.86 1.08
CA TRP A 15 -6.09 -5.33 -0.22
C TRP A 15 -6.18 -3.80 -0.21
N GLY A 16 -6.77 -3.20 0.83
CA GLY A 16 -6.83 -1.75 0.98
C GLY A 16 -5.43 -1.12 1.02
N ALA A 17 -4.49 -1.72 1.76
CA ALA A 17 -3.11 -1.26 1.81
C ALA A 17 -2.40 -1.35 0.44
N MET A 18 -2.69 -2.37 -0.37
CA MET A 18 -2.10 -2.50 -1.71
C MET A 18 -2.76 -1.60 -2.76
N VAL A 19 -4.07 -1.35 -2.65
CA VAL A 19 -4.76 -0.34 -3.45
C VAL A 19 -4.15 1.03 -3.17
N ASP A 20 -4.02 1.42 -1.90
CA ASP A 20 -3.52 2.75 -1.53
C ASP A 20 -2.02 2.90 -1.80
N GLY A 21 -1.22 1.91 -1.37
CA GLY A 21 0.24 1.94 -1.48
C GLY A 21 0.74 1.79 -2.92
N ALA A 22 0.19 0.85 -3.68
CA ALA A 22 0.72 0.46 -5.00
C ALA A 22 -0.28 0.63 -6.16
N GLY A 23 -1.50 1.12 -5.89
CA GLY A 23 -2.56 1.18 -6.90
C GLY A 23 -3.09 -0.19 -7.34
N LEU A 24 -2.74 -1.25 -6.62
CA LEU A 24 -3.03 -2.61 -7.04
C LEU A 24 -4.55 -2.83 -7.03
N ARG A 25 -5.11 -3.26 -8.16
CA ARG A 25 -6.56 -3.49 -8.33
C ARG A 25 -7.42 -2.24 -8.10
N VAL A 26 -6.87 -1.04 -8.27
CA VAL A 26 -7.68 0.18 -8.17
C VAL A 26 -8.85 0.19 -9.17
N TRP A 27 -8.73 -0.52 -10.30
CA TRP A 27 -9.79 -0.71 -11.29
C TRP A 27 -10.99 -1.52 -10.77
N ASP A 28 -10.85 -2.28 -9.69
CA ASP A 28 -11.96 -2.96 -9.01
C ASP A 28 -12.72 -1.99 -8.07
N VAL A 29 -12.20 -0.78 -7.84
CA VAL A 29 -12.81 0.24 -6.97
C VAL A 29 -13.54 1.27 -7.82
N ALA A 30 -14.78 1.59 -7.47
CA ALA A 30 -15.55 2.61 -8.17
C ALA A 30 -14.78 3.96 -8.17
N PRO A 31 -14.57 4.62 -9.33
CA PRO A 31 -13.79 5.86 -9.42
C PRO A 31 -14.28 6.99 -8.52
N VAL A 32 -15.60 7.06 -8.27
CA VAL A 32 -16.21 8.03 -7.35
C VAL A 32 -15.75 7.84 -5.90
N ASN A 33 -15.48 6.60 -5.48
CA ASN A 33 -14.97 6.31 -4.14
C ASN A 33 -13.50 6.72 -4.03
N VAL A 34 -12.68 6.42 -5.04
CA VAL A 34 -11.27 6.82 -5.07
C VAL A 34 -11.15 8.35 -5.00
N THR A 35 -11.84 9.06 -5.90
CA THR A 35 -11.82 10.53 -5.94
C THR A 35 -12.40 11.15 -4.67
N GLY A 36 -13.48 10.57 -4.13
CA GLY A 36 -14.09 11.02 -2.87
C GLY A 36 -13.15 10.89 -1.67
N VAL A 37 -12.43 9.78 -1.55
CA VAL A 37 -11.44 9.54 -0.48
C VAL A 37 -10.26 10.47 -0.62
N LEU A 38 -9.65 10.58 -1.81
CA LEU A 38 -8.49 11.46 -2.04
C LEU A 38 -8.81 12.93 -1.79
N ARG A 39 -10.03 13.38 -2.09
CA ARG A 39 -10.49 14.73 -1.76
C ARG A 39 -10.63 14.94 -0.26
N ARG A 40 -11.14 13.95 0.48
CA ARG A 40 -11.37 14.04 1.93
C ARG A 40 -10.08 13.86 2.73
N TYR A 41 -9.15 13.07 2.22
CA TYR A 41 -7.88 12.72 2.85
C TYR A 41 -6.74 12.92 1.84
N PRO A 42 -6.28 14.18 1.64
CA PRO A 42 -5.16 14.46 0.76
C PRO A 42 -3.89 13.72 1.22
N ARG A 43 -3.16 13.16 0.27
CA ARG A 43 -2.03 12.26 0.54
C ARG A 43 -0.69 12.95 0.77
N GLY A 44 -0.57 14.26 0.52
CA GLY A 44 0.66 15.01 0.78
C GLY A 44 1.87 14.41 0.08
N ASP A 45 2.87 13.96 0.84
CA ASP A 45 4.11 13.34 0.34
C ASP A 45 4.13 11.80 0.47
N PHE A 46 2.96 11.18 0.64
CA PHE A 46 2.79 9.78 1.03
C PHE A 46 3.70 8.78 0.29
N LYS A 47 3.74 8.80 -1.05
CA LYS A 47 4.60 7.88 -1.82
C LYS A 47 6.07 7.97 -1.41
N ARG A 48 6.60 9.17 -1.19
CA ARG A 48 8.00 9.39 -0.81
C ARG A 48 8.25 8.85 0.59
N GLU A 49 7.37 9.16 1.53
CA GLU A 49 7.46 8.72 2.93
C GLU A 49 7.34 7.20 3.04
N LEU A 50 6.38 6.60 2.32
CA LEU A 50 6.18 5.15 2.30
C LEU A 50 7.39 4.42 1.72
N VAL A 51 7.96 4.89 0.60
CA VAL A 51 9.20 4.31 0.05
C VAL A 51 10.36 4.41 1.04
N THR A 52 10.45 5.53 1.76
CA THR A 52 11.48 5.75 2.78
C THR A 52 11.33 4.75 3.93
N MET A 53 10.12 4.59 4.45
CA MET A 53 9.82 3.64 5.52
C MET A 53 10.08 2.19 5.10
N ILE A 54 9.66 1.79 3.88
CA ILE A 54 9.91 0.45 3.34
C ILE A 54 11.41 0.14 3.29
N ARG A 55 12.23 1.11 2.83
CA ARG A 55 13.69 0.93 2.75
C ARG A 55 14.34 0.91 4.13
N ALA A 56 13.87 1.75 5.04
CA ALA A 56 14.35 1.77 6.42
C ALA A 56 14.09 0.43 7.11
N GLU A 57 12.87 -0.11 6.97
CA GLU A 57 12.51 -1.41 7.53
C GLU A 57 13.30 -2.56 6.89
N ALA A 58 13.50 -2.54 5.57
CA ALA A 58 14.35 -3.51 4.89
C ALA A 58 15.81 -3.48 5.37
N ALA A 59 16.34 -2.30 5.71
CA ALA A 59 17.68 -2.15 6.26
C ALA A 59 17.76 -2.60 7.73
N ALA A 60 16.73 -2.31 8.53
CA ALA A 60 16.64 -2.72 9.93
C ALA A 60 16.42 -4.23 10.09
N VAL A 61 15.67 -4.85 9.17
CA VAL A 61 15.35 -6.27 9.19
C VAL A 61 15.71 -6.92 7.83
N PRO A 62 17.00 -7.22 7.57
CA PRO A 62 17.45 -7.71 6.25
C PRO A 62 16.87 -9.06 5.83
N GLN A 63 16.41 -9.88 6.77
CA GLN A 63 15.74 -11.16 6.52
C GLN A 63 14.21 -11.04 6.62
N GLY A 64 13.69 -9.81 6.71
CA GLY A 64 12.28 -9.50 6.85
C GLY A 64 11.53 -9.43 5.52
N ARG A 65 10.20 -9.35 5.61
CA ARG A 65 9.32 -9.30 4.42
C ARG A 65 9.54 -8.04 3.58
N PHE A 66 9.84 -6.90 4.21
CA PHE A 66 10.13 -5.67 3.46
C PHE A 66 11.45 -5.75 2.69
N ALA A 67 12.46 -6.46 3.18
CA ALA A 67 13.68 -6.71 2.42
C ALA A 67 13.39 -7.54 1.15
N LEU A 68 12.54 -8.55 1.25
CA LEU A 68 12.05 -9.28 0.08
C LEU A 68 11.27 -8.37 -0.87
N LEU A 69 10.32 -7.58 -0.36
CA LEU A 69 9.51 -6.66 -1.16
C LEU A 69 10.36 -5.60 -1.88
N VAL A 70 11.41 -5.08 -1.25
CA VAL A 70 12.37 -4.17 -1.90
C VAL A 70 13.05 -4.86 -3.08
N ARG A 71 13.52 -6.09 -2.90
CA ARG A 71 14.13 -6.89 -3.99
C ARG A 71 13.14 -7.22 -5.10
N CYS A 72 11.86 -7.37 -4.77
CA CYS A 72 10.78 -7.63 -5.71
C CYS A 72 10.18 -6.35 -6.33
N GLY A 73 10.74 -5.16 -6.09
CA GLY A 73 10.34 -3.93 -6.78
C GLY A 73 9.20 -3.14 -6.13
N MET A 74 8.83 -3.43 -4.88
CA MET A 74 7.78 -2.68 -4.17
C MET A 74 7.99 -1.15 -4.17
N PRO A 75 9.21 -0.61 -3.98
CA PRO A 75 9.42 0.83 -4.07
C PRO A 75 9.06 1.45 -5.44
N LEU A 76 9.25 0.70 -6.53
CA LEU A 76 8.85 1.14 -7.86
C LEU A 76 7.33 1.09 -8.03
N ALA A 77 6.69 0.02 -7.55
CA ALA A 77 5.24 -0.11 -7.57
C ALA A 77 4.54 1.07 -6.85
N VAL A 78 5.05 1.47 -5.67
CA VAL A 78 4.53 2.63 -4.94
C VAL A 78 4.65 3.93 -5.75
N ARG A 79 5.82 4.17 -6.35
CA ARG A 79 6.04 5.39 -7.14
C ARG A 79 5.11 5.47 -8.36
N LEU A 80 4.84 4.33 -8.98
CA LEU A 80 4.01 4.20 -10.17
C LEU A 80 2.50 4.08 -9.89
N ALA A 81 2.07 4.08 -8.62
CA ALA A 81 0.65 4.06 -8.29
C ALA A 81 -0.07 5.26 -8.94
N PRO A 82 -1.34 5.14 -9.37
CA PRO A 82 -2.02 6.13 -10.22
C PRO A 82 -2.61 7.32 -9.44
N PHE A 83 -1.93 7.75 -8.37
CA PHE A 83 -2.34 8.86 -7.50
C PHE A 83 -1.27 9.96 -7.53
N ASP A 84 -1.67 11.23 -7.40
CA ASP A 84 -0.74 12.37 -7.56
C ASP A 84 0.30 12.52 -6.45
N SER A 85 0.09 11.87 -5.30
CA SER A 85 1.09 11.41 -4.33
C SER A 85 0.39 10.46 -3.37
#